data_AF-A0A914RX89-F1
#
_entry.id   AF-A0A914RX89-F1
#
_cell.length_a   1.000
_cell.length_b   1.000
_cell.length_c   1.000
_cell.angle_alpha   90.00
_cell.angle_beta   90.00
_cell.angle_gamma   90.00
#
_symmetry.space_group_name_H-M   'P 1'
#
loop_
_entity.id
_entity.type
_entity.pdbx_description
1 polymer ?
#
loop_
_entity_poly.entity_id
_entity_poly.type
_entity_poly.pdbx_seq_one_letter_code
_entity_poly.pdbx_strand_id
1 'polypeptide(L)'
;KAVVCADKTVQVSRLEKKLADRLESGDYYEAHQIYRTLYYRMSAQGKWQQLQDLLYNGAIKLLDVNEPTSAVDLAELFVESLQQSNMPVSSATLDRFEQLFTRLPPVLEKDTTVDGNRVDRRNELLSRALKWTMSVGEKKRYREKGHPEFHAFVLRL
;
A
#
# COMPACT_ATOMS: atom_id res chain seq x y z
N LYS A 1 -28.03 -16.64 34.66
CA LYS A 1 -27.72 -16.67 33.21
C LYS A 1 -26.54 -15.73 32.98
N ALA A 2 -25.32 -16.25 32.82
CA ALA A 2 -24.15 -15.44 32.51
C ALA A 2 -24.00 -15.40 30.98
N VAL A 3 -24.01 -14.20 30.40
CA VAL A 3 -23.64 -13.95 29.01
C VAL A 3 -22.13 -13.87 28.99
N VAL A 4 -21.48 -14.93 28.53
CA VAL A 4 -20.05 -14.90 28.19
C VAL A 4 -19.95 -14.21 26.84
N CYS A 5 -19.47 -12.96 26.83
CA CYS A 5 -18.98 -12.31 25.63
C CYS A 5 -17.80 -13.13 25.11
N ALA A 6 -18.02 -13.84 24.00
CA ALA A 6 -16.95 -14.51 23.28
C ALA A 6 -16.01 -13.44 22.69
N ASP A 7 -14.88 -13.25 23.37
CA ASP A 7 -13.73 -12.55 22.83
C ASP A 7 -13.28 -13.27 21.56
N LYS A 8 -13.53 -12.65 20.39
CA LYS A 8 -13.05 -13.16 19.10
C LYS A 8 -11.55 -12.98 19.09
N THR A 9 -10.83 -13.93 19.68
CA THR A 9 -9.38 -14.04 19.51
C THR A 9 -9.13 -14.29 18.02
N VAL A 10 -8.77 -13.22 17.31
CA VAL A 10 -8.31 -13.31 15.91
C VAL A 10 -7.11 -14.26 15.94
N GLN A 11 -7.25 -15.42 15.30
CA GLN A 11 -6.17 -16.38 15.23
C GLN A 11 -5.06 -15.79 14.34
N VAL A 12 -4.14 -15.05 14.97
CA VAL A 12 -3.01 -14.41 14.31
C VAL A 12 -2.21 -15.48 13.59
N SER A 13 -2.05 -15.33 12.27
CA SER A 13 -1.38 -16.35 11.49
C SER A 13 0.10 -16.45 11.89
N ARG A 14 0.72 -17.64 11.75
CA ARG A 14 2.15 -17.81 12.09
C ARG A 14 3.06 -16.80 11.38
N LEU A 15 2.66 -16.33 10.19
CA LEU A 15 3.37 -15.30 9.44
C LEU A 15 3.19 -13.90 10.04
N GLU A 16 1.99 -13.55 10.52
CA GLU A 16 1.77 -12.27 11.22
C GLU A 16 2.55 -12.20 12.54
N LYS A 17 2.66 -13.32 13.26
CA LYS A 17 3.52 -13.39 14.46
C LYS A 17 4.99 -13.17 14.10
N LYS A 18 5.49 -13.90 13.10
CA LYS A 18 6.86 -13.72 12.60
C LYS A 18 7.11 -12.29 12.12
N LEU A 19 6.13 -11.68 11.46
CA LEU A 19 6.23 -10.29 11.03
C LEU A 19 6.40 -9.35 12.23
N ALA A 20 5.58 -9.51 13.27
CA ALA A 20 5.70 -8.74 14.50
C ALA A 20 7.09 -8.92 15.14
N ASP A 21 7.55 -10.17 15.26
CA ASP A 21 8.88 -10.48 15.83
C ASP A 21 10.01 -9.78 15.04
N ARG A 22 9.97 -9.78 13.71
CA ARG A 22 10.97 -9.10 12.86
C ARG A 22 10.92 -7.59 12.98
N LEU A 23 9.72 -7.01 13.06
CA LEU A 23 9.56 -5.58 13.28
C LEU A 23 10.10 -5.15 14.65
N GLU A 24 9.89 -5.96 15.69
CA GLU A 24 10.41 -5.70 17.05
C GLU A 24 11.93 -5.88 17.13
N SER A 25 12.48 -6.82 16.36
CA SER A 25 13.93 -7.09 16.31
C SER A 25 14.70 -6.09 15.44
N GLY A 26 14.01 -5.20 14.72
CA GLY A 26 14.61 -4.26 13.76
C GLY A 26 15.05 -4.90 12.45
N ASP A 27 14.64 -6.15 12.19
CA ASP A 27 14.95 -6.89 10.96
C ASP A 27 14.00 -6.44 9.81
N TYR A 28 14.05 -5.15 9.45
CA TYR A 28 13.05 -4.54 8.55
C TYR A 28 13.08 -5.12 7.13
N TYR A 29 14.25 -5.54 6.64
CA TYR A 29 14.37 -6.26 5.37
C TYR A 29 13.60 -7.59 5.38
N GLU A 30 13.76 -8.38 6.46
CA GLU A 30 13.04 -9.65 6.60
C GLU A 30 11.54 -9.41 6.81
N ALA A 31 11.17 -8.38 7.58
CA ALA A 31 9.78 -7.96 7.72
C ALA A 31 9.16 -7.60 6.36
N HIS A 32 9.91 -6.88 5.51
CA HIS A 32 9.50 -6.54 4.15
C HIS A 32 9.25 -7.79 3.28
N GLN A 33 10.12 -8.80 3.33
CA GLN A 33 9.90 -10.06 2.60
C GLN A 33 8.66 -10.81 3.10
N ILE A 34 8.38 -10.77 4.41
CA ILE A 34 7.17 -11.35 4.98
C ILE A 34 5.92 -10.61 4.49
N TYR A 35 5.93 -9.27 4.44
CA TYR A 35 4.82 -8.50 3.86
C TYR A 35 4.53 -8.91 2.41
N ARG A 36 5.56 -9.04 1.57
CA ARG A 36 5.42 -9.51 0.18
C ARG A 36 4.83 -10.92 0.10
N THR A 37 5.22 -11.80 1.02
CA THR A 37 4.65 -13.15 1.11
C THR A 37 3.17 -13.11 1.52
N LEU A 38 2.82 -12.26 2.49
CA LEU A 38 1.45 -12.06 2.94
C LEU A 38 0.56 -11.49 1.83
N TYR A 39 1.10 -10.60 0.99
CA TYR A 39 0.42 -10.10 -0.20
C TYR A 39 -0.11 -11.23 -1.08
N TYR A 40 0.77 -12.08 -1.62
CA TYR A 40 0.34 -13.16 -2.51
C TYR A 40 -0.64 -14.12 -1.82
N ARG A 41 -0.38 -14.45 -0.55
CA ARG A 41 -1.23 -15.36 0.22
C ARG A 41 -2.63 -14.80 0.48
N MET A 42 -2.74 -13.54 0.89
CA MET A 42 -4.01 -12.91 1.22
C MET A 42 -4.80 -12.52 -0.03
N SER A 43 -4.10 -12.11 -1.10
CA SER A 43 -4.69 -11.90 -2.44
C SER A 43 -5.34 -13.18 -2.95
N ALA A 44 -4.65 -14.31 -2.86
CA ALA A 44 -5.21 -15.62 -3.24
C ALA A 44 -6.44 -16.03 -2.41
N GLN A 45 -6.58 -15.50 -1.20
CA GLN A 45 -7.74 -15.72 -0.32
C GLN A 45 -8.85 -14.67 -0.51
N GLY A 46 -8.65 -13.67 -1.39
CA GLY A 46 -9.59 -12.57 -1.57
C GLY A 46 -9.75 -11.66 -0.34
N LYS A 47 -8.80 -11.67 0.60
CA LYS A 47 -8.84 -10.87 1.84
C LYS A 47 -8.39 -9.43 1.61
N TRP A 48 -9.01 -8.76 0.65
CA TRP A 48 -8.54 -7.48 0.12
C TRP A 48 -8.49 -6.36 1.15
N GLN A 49 -9.56 -6.17 1.94
CA GLN A 49 -9.59 -5.10 2.95
C GLN A 49 -8.49 -5.27 4.01
N GLN A 50 -8.35 -6.48 4.55
CA GLN A 50 -7.32 -6.80 5.55
C GLN A 50 -5.91 -6.64 4.97
N LEU A 51 -5.72 -7.04 3.70
CA LEU A 51 -4.45 -6.90 3.00
C LEU A 51 -4.10 -5.42 2.77
N GLN A 52 -5.06 -4.62 2.33
CA GLN A 52 -4.88 -3.18 2.12
C GLN A 52 -4.48 -2.46 3.40
N ASP A 53 -5.13 -2.80 4.52
CA ASP A 53 -4.77 -2.27 5.84
C ASP A 53 -3.37 -2.71 6.27
N LEU A 54 -3.03 -3.99 6.08
CA LEU A 54 -1.71 -4.54 6.38
C LEU A 54 -0.60 -3.82 5.61
N LEU A 55 -0.77 -3.65 4.29
CA LEU A 55 0.25 -3.03 3.42
C LEU A 55 0.42 -1.55 3.71
N TYR A 56 -0.68 -0.82 3.88
CA TYR A 56 -0.63 0.61 4.23
C TYR A 56 0.06 0.82 5.57
N ASN A 57 -0.37 0.10 6.62
CA ASN A 57 0.24 0.22 7.95
C ASN A 57 1.72 -0.20 7.93
N GLY A 58 2.06 -1.24 7.15
CA GLY A 58 3.44 -1.67 6.95
C GLY A 58 4.30 -0.61 6.28
N ALA A 59 3.80 0.02 5.22
CA ALA A 59 4.50 1.10 4.52
C ALA A 59 4.75 2.30 5.44
N ILE A 60 3.75 2.73 6.22
CA ILE A 60 3.91 3.81 7.20
C ILE A 60 4.97 3.45 8.25
N LYS A 61 4.91 2.23 8.80
CA LYS A 61 5.87 1.77 9.81
C LYS A 61 7.31 1.71 9.26
N LEU A 62 7.49 1.32 8.01
CA LEU A 62 8.80 1.33 7.34
C LEU A 62 9.31 2.76 7.10
N LEU A 63 8.43 3.71 6.79
CA LEU A 63 8.82 5.12 6.69
C LEU A 63 9.27 5.67 8.05
N ASP A 64 8.59 5.30 9.14
CA ASP A 64 8.92 5.75 10.50
C ASP A 64 10.30 5.28 10.98
N VAL A 65 10.81 4.19 10.40
CA VAL A 65 12.14 3.63 10.70
C VAL A 65 13.17 3.90 9.59
N ASN A 66 12.87 4.85 8.69
CA ASN A 66 13.72 5.29 7.60
C ASN A 66 14.10 4.19 6.58
N GLU A 67 13.14 3.33 6.22
CA GLU A 67 13.23 2.30 5.18
C GLU A 67 12.37 2.65 3.94
N PRO A 68 12.67 3.75 3.23
CA PRO A 68 11.79 4.28 2.19
C PRO A 68 11.68 3.37 0.96
N THR A 69 12.73 2.60 0.63
CA THR A 69 12.75 1.68 -0.51
C THR A 69 11.80 0.49 -0.30
N SER A 70 11.75 -0.05 0.91
CA SER A 70 10.80 -1.10 1.27
C SER A 70 9.39 -0.52 1.44
N ALA A 71 9.26 0.69 1.99
CA ALA A 71 7.97 1.35 2.12
C ALA A 71 7.30 1.63 0.77
N VAL A 72 8.04 2.14 -0.22
CA VAL A 72 7.47 2.39 -1.56
C VAL A 72 7.10 1.08 -2.25
N ASP A 73 7.85 -0.02 -2.06
CA ASP A 73 7.46 -1.34 -2.56
C ASP A 73 6.12 -1.81 -1.95
N LEU A 74 5.93 -1.63 -0.64
CA LEU A 74 4.64 -1.93 -0.01
C LEU A 74 3.50 -1.01 -0.49
N ALA A 75 3.79 0.26 -0.72
CA ALA A 75 2.82 1.20 -1.29
C ALA A 75 2.41 0.81 -2.72
N GLU A 76 3.35 0.31 -3.53
CA GLU A 76 3.06 -0.23 -4.86
C GLU A 76 2.13 -1.45 -4.77
N LEU A 77 2.40 -2.39 -3.87
CA LEU A 77 1.52 -3.54 -3.61
C LEU A 77 0.14 -3.11 -3.08
N PHE A 78 0.09 -2.06 -2.27
CA PHE A 78 -1.18 -1.49 -1.79
C PHE A 78 -2.02 -1.00 -2.97
N VAL A 79 -1.46 -0.21 -3.90
CA VAL A 79 -2.15 0.22 -5.13
C VAL A 79 -2.60 -0.98 -5.97
N GLU A 80 -1.74 -1.98 -6.14
CA GLU A 80 -2.07 -3.19 -6.88
C GLU A 80 -3.27 -3.93 -6.26
N SER A 81 -3.31 -4.03 -4.93
CA SER A 81 -4.43 -4.64 -4.20
C SER A 81 -5.75 -3.86 -4.35
N LEU A 82 -5.70 -2.53 -4.46
CA LEU A 82 -6.87 -1.70 -4.74
C LEU A 82 -7.40 -1.97 -6.15
N GLN A 83 -6.49 -2.09 -7.13
CA GLN A 83 -6.83 -2.38 -8.52
C GLN A 83 -7.40 -3.80 -8.69
N GLN A 84 -6.76 -4.83 -8.13
CA GLN A 84 -7.22 -6.21 -8.24
C GLN A 84 -8.57 -6.46 -7.56
N SER A 85 -8.88 -5.73 -6.50
CA SER A 85 -10.16 -5.82 -5.80
C SER A 85 -11.26 -4.91 -6.38
N ASN A 86 -10.96 -4.13 -7.43
CA ASN A 86 -11.83 -3.08 -7.96
C ASN A 86 -12.34 -2.12 -6.88
N MET A 87 -11.48 -1.78 -5.91
CA MET A 87 -11.85 -0.90 -4.79
C MET A 87 -12.17 0.51 -5.30
N PRO A 88 -13.38 1.04 -5.08
CA PRO A 88 -13.74 2.40 -5.51
C PRO A 88 -12.85 3.47 -4.85
N VAL A 89 -12.72 4.61 -5.52
CA VAL A 89 -12.07 5.77 -4.92
C VAL A 89 -12.92 6.28 -3.75
N SER A 90 -12.28 6.52 -2.61
CA SER A 90 -12.91 7.07 -1.42
C SER A 90 -11.99 8.07 -0.75
N SER A 91 -12.54 9.00 0.04
CA SER A 91 -11.75 9.94 0.83
C SER A 91 -10.74 9.23 1.73
N ALA A 92 -11.16 8.17 2.43
CA ALA A 92 -10.28 7.39 3.29
C ALA A 92 -9.08 6.79 2.54
N THR A 93 -9.28 6.32 1.30
CA THR A 93 -8.17 5.81 0.48
C THR A 93 -7.24 6.94 0.03
N LEU A 94 -7.79 8.12 -0.30
CA LEU A 94 -7.00 9.29 -0.68
C LEU A 94 -6.20 9.86 0.50
N ASP A 95 -6.76 9.85 1.72
CA ASP A 95 -6.06 10.26 2.95
C ASP A 95 -4.86 9.35 3.24
N ARG A 96 -4.96 8.05 2.93
CA ARG A 96 -3.83 7.12 3.01
C ARG A 96 -2.74 7.47 2.01
N PHE A 97 -3.09 7.83 0.78
CA PHE A 97 -2.12 8.31 -0.20
C PHE A 97 -1.46 9.61 0.25
N GLU A 98 -2.21 10.56 0.79
CA GLU A 98 -1.67 11.80 1.35
C GLU A 98 -0.61 11.50 2.41
N GLN A 99 -0.92 10.65 3.39
CA GLN A 99 0.06 10.26 4.40
C GLN A 99 1.30 9.57 3.85
N LEU A 100 1.15 8.69 2.85
CA LEU A 100 2.29 8.03 2.20
C LEU A 100 3.17 9.04 1.47
N PHE A 101 2.58 9.88 0.61
CA PHE A 101 3.34 10.81 -0.22
C PHE A 101 3.96 11.96 0.57
N THR A 102 3.35 12.41 1.68
CA THR A 102 3.97 13.41 2.56
C THR A 102 5.22 12.86 3.28
N ARG A 103 5.26 11.55 3.56
CA ARG A 103 6.39 10.90 4.26
C ARG A 103 7.45 10.33 3.32
N LEU A 104 7.08 9.94 2.10
CA LEU A 104 8.03 9.45 1.10
C LEU A 104 9.00 10.58 0.71
N PRO A 105 10.29 10.28 0.51
CA PRO A 105 11.24 11.21 -0.07
C PRO A 105 10.74 11.80 -1.40
N PRO A 106 11.12 13.04 -1.75
CA PRO A 106 10.69 13.70 -2.98
C PRO A 106 11.24 13.03 -4.23
N VAL A 107 12.38 12.34 -4.11
CA VAL A 107 12.99 11.55 -5.17
C VAL A 107 13.35 10.19 -4.59
N LEU A 108 12.84 9.13 -5.21
CA LEU A 108 13.22 7.75 -4.91
C LEU A 108 13.85 7.16 -6.17
N GLU A 109 15.17 7.31 -6.28
CA GLU A 109 15.91 6.77 -7.41
C GLU A 109 15.75 5.24 -7.43
N LYS A 110 15.21 4.74 -8.54
CA LYS A 110 15.34 3.34 -8.93
C LYS A 110 16.71 3.15 -9.57
N ASP A 111 17.28 1.95 -9.44
CA ASP A 111 18.48 1.58 -10.17
C ASP A 111 18.38 2.05 -11.63
N THR A 112 19.45 2.68 -12.12
CA THR A 112 19.56 3.23 -13.47
C THR A 112 19.04 2.21 -14.48
N THR A 113 18.09 2.60 -15.32
CA THR A 113 17.64 1.70 -16.40
C THR A 113 18.82 1.41 -17.33
N VAL A 114 18.71 0.34 -18.13
CA VAL A 114 19.73 -0.03 -19.13
C VAL A 114 20.09 1.14 -20.06
N ASP A 115 19.16 2.09 -20.24
CA ASP A 115 19.29 3.27 -21.09
C ASP A 115 19.87 4.51 -20.37
N GLY A 116 20.29 4.40 -19.10
CA GLY A 116 20.85 5.52 -18.35
C GLY A 116 19.83 6.50 -17.75
N ASN A 117 18.53 6.22 -17.89
CA ASN A 117 17.48 7.10 -17.36
C ASN A 117 17.25 6.84 -15.86
N ARG A 118 17.27 7.91 -15.07
CA ARG A 118 16.84 7.88 -13.68
C ARG A 118 15.33 7.75 -13.63
N VAL A 119 14.85 6.67 -13.04
CA VAL A 119 13.42 6.45 -12.83
C VAL A 119 13.09 6.80 -11.38
N ASP A 120 12.19 7.74 -11.18
CA ASP A 120 11.71 8.09 -9.84
C ASP A 120 10.52 7.21 -9.46
N ARG A 121 10.74 6.31 -8.48
CA ARG A 121 9.70 5.38 -8.00
C ARG A 121 8.51 6.10 -7.39
N ARG A 122 8.70 7.32 -6.85
CA ARG A 122 7.60 8.15 -6.35
C ARG A 122 6.64 8.51 -7.49
N ASN A 123 7.17 8.96 -8.62
CA ASN A 123 6.39 9.26 -9.82
C ASN A 123 5.76 8.00 -10.46
N GLU A 124 6.46 6.86 -10.42
CA GLU A 124 5.86 5.57 -10.83
C GLU A 124 4.67 5.20 -9.95
N LEU A 125 4.77 5.38 -8.63
CA LEU A 125 3.68 5.13 -7.69
C LEU A 125 2.48 6.05 -7.96
N LEU A 126 2.71 7.35 -8.19
CA LEU A 126 1.63 8.29 -8.57
C LEU A 126 0.93 7.85 -9.86
N SER A 127 1.72 7.44 -10.86
CA SER A 127 1.21 6.98 -12.14
C SER A 127 0.36 5.71 -11.99
N ARG A 128 0.78 4.79 -11.11
CA ARG A 128 0.01 3.58 -10.77
C ARG A 128 -1.28 3.92 -10.04
N ALA A 129 -1.23 4.80 -9.05
CA ALA A 129 -2.43 5.24 -8.32
C ALA A 129 -3.44 5.93 -9.26
N LEU A 130 -2.96 6.76 -10.21
CA LEU A 130 -3.81 7.34 -11.24
C LEU A 130 -4.49 6.25 -12.09
N LYS A 131 -3.72 5.27 -12.57
CA LYS A 131 -4.26 4.12 -13.35
C LYS A 131 -5.30 3.33 -12.56
N TRP A 132 -5.11 3.12 -11.26
CA TRP A 132 -6.14 2.54 -10.40
C TRP A 132 -7.42 3.38 -10.40
N THR A 133 -7.32 4.71 -10.21
CA THR A 133 -8.52 5.57 -10.22
C THR A 133 -9.27 5.53 -11.56
N MET A 134 -8.54 5.31 -12.66
CA MET A 134 -9.12 5.10 -13.99
C MET A 134 -9.82 3.75 -14.08
N SER A 135 -9.22 2.67 -13.57
CA SER A 135 -9.79 1.32 -13.69
C SER A 135 -11.11 1.16 -12.93
N VAL A 136 -11.27 1.86 -11.80
CA VAL A 136 -12.49 1.81 -10.97
C VAL A 136 -13.47 2.98 -11.26
N GLY A 137 -13.19 3.77 -12.30
CA GLY A 137 -13.97 4.97 -12.61
C GLY A 137 -15.41 4.66 -13.04
N GLU A 138 -16.39 5.22 -12.33
CA GLU A 138 -17.82 5.04 -12.64
C GLU A 138 -18.24 5.73 -13.95
N LYS A 139 -17.70 6.93 -14.22
CA LYS A 139 -17.99 7.73 -15.42
C LYS A 139 -16.94 7.50 -16.50
N LYS A 140 -17.34 7.55 -17.79
CA LYS A 140 -16.41 7.46 -18.94
C LYS A 140 -15.21 8.40 -18.78
N ARG A 141 -15.46 9.66 -18.42
CA ARG A 141 -14.42 10.66 -18.18
C ARG A 141 -13.42 10.25 -17.08
N TYR A 142 -13.87 9.54 -16.05
CA TYR A 142 -12.99 9.07 -14.96
C TYR A 142 -12.14 7.90 -15.44
N ARG A 143 -12.69 7.00 -16.26
CA ARG A 143 -11.92 5.91 -16.87
C ARG A 143 -10.85 6.38 -17.85
N GLU A 144 -11.05 7.53 -18.49
CA GLU A 144 -10.10 8.09 -19.45
C GLU A 144 -9.05 9.01 -18.82
N LYS A 145 -9.41 9.72 -17.75
CA LYS A 145 -8.56 10.79 -17.17
C LYS A 145 -8.23 10.62 -15.69
N GLY A 146 -8.83 9.68 -14.99
CA GLY A 146 -8.72 9.51 -13.54
C GLY A 146 -9.77 10.27 -12.74
N HIS A 147 -9.82 10.00 -11.44
CA HIS A 147 -10.83 10.58 -10.54
C HIS A 147 -10.50 12.07 -10.23
N PRO A 148 -11.48 12.99 -10.25
CA PRO A 148 -11.22 14.41 -10.02
C PRO A 148 -10.64 14.70 -8.64
N GLU A 149 -11.06 13.97 -7.60
CA GLU A 149 -10.49 14.12 -6.25
C GLU A 149 -9.04 13.64 -6.19
N PHE A 150 -8.65 12.66 -7.02
CA PHE A 150 -7.26 12.26 -7.12
C PHE A 150 -6.41 13.37 -7.75
N HIS A 151 -6.90 14.06 -8.77
CA HIS A 151 -6.23 15.24 -9.33
C HIS A 151 -6.09 16.37 -8.30
N ALA A 152 -7.16 16.65 -7.55
CA ALA A 152 -7.11 17.64 -6.48
C ALA A 152 -6.13 17.24 -5.36
N PHE A 153 -5.99 15.95 -5.09
CA PHE A 153 -4.96 15.41 -4.20
C PHE A 153 -3.54 15.64 -4.77
N VAL A 154 -3.29 15.31 -6.04
CA VAL A 154 -1.96 15.47 -6.66
C VAL A 154 -1.50 16.93 -6.66
N LEU A 155 -2.42 17.90 -6.84
CA LEU A 155 -2.11 19.33 -6.77
C LEU A 155 -1.70 19.83 -5.37
N ARG A 156 -1.94 19.04 -4.31
CA ARG A 156 -1.58 19.36 -2.92
C ARG A 156 -0.24 18.75 -2.47
N LEU A 157 0.34 17.85 -3.27
CA LEU A 157 1.65 17.24 -3.02
C LEU A 157 2.79 18.20 -3.34
#